data_AF-A0A1Y1Q3L8-F1
#
_entry.id   AF-A0A1Y1Q3L8-F1
#
_cell.length_a   1.000
_cell.length_b   1.000
_cell.length_c   1.000
_cell.angle_alpha   90.00
_cell.angle_beta   90.00
_cell.angle_gamma   90.00
#
_symmetry.space_group_name_H-M   'P 1'
#
loop_
_entity.id
_entity.type
_entity.pdbx_description
1 polymer ?
#
loop_
_entity_poly.entity_id
_entity_poly.type
_entity_poly.pdbx_seq_one_letter_code
_entity_poly.pdbx_strand_id
1 'polypeptide(L)' 'MFTKIVLFNHKGGVSKTTTSYNLGWMLASLGKKVLLVDADPQCNLSSLIFLKNIIWTARHSSKILKTVLESLFKENPDP' A
#
# COMPACT_ATOMS: atom_id res chain seq x y z
N MET A 1 -13.00 -11.14 13.27
CA MET A 1 -13.50 -9.75 13.28
C MET A 1 -12.50 -8.85 12.58
N PHE A 2 -12.93 -7.82 11.84
CA PHE A 2 -12.04 -6.88 11.17
C PHE A 2 -12.50 -5.44 11.39
N THR A 3 -11.56 -4.50 11.37
CA THR A 3 -11.82 -3.06 11.51
C THR A 3 -11.77 -2.42 10.13
N LYS A 4 -12.76 -1.58 9.81
CA LYS A 4 -12.78 -0.77 8.58
C LYS A 4 -12.34 0.66 8.90
N ILE A 5 -11.35 1.17 8.18
CA ILE A 5 -10.88 2.55 8.27
C ILE A 5 -11.08 3.19 6.91
N VAL A 6 -11.80 4.30 6.84
CA VAL A 6 -12.10 5.01 5.59
C VAL A 6 -11.52 6.42 5.67
N LEU A 7 -10.66 6.76 4.71
CA LEU A 7 -10.09 8.10 4.59
C LEU A 7 -10.83 8.87 3.50
N PHE A 8 -11.64 9.85 3.90
CA PHE A 8 -12.47 10.64 3.00
C PHE A 8 -12.36 12.14 3.29
N ASN A 9 -12.35 12.94 2.22
CA ASN A 9 -12.35 14.40 2.24
C ASN A 9 -12.68 14.89 0.83
N HIS A 10 -13.61 15.85 0.70
CA HIS A 10 -14.02 16.45 -0.56
C HIS A 10 -12.90 17.21 -1.30
N LYS A 11 -11.88 17.69 -0.58
CA LYS A 11 -10.76 18.43 -1.17
C LYS A 11 -9.66 17.47 -1.66
N GLY A 12 -9.17 17.71 -2.87
CA GLY A 12 -7.96 17.07 -3.41
C GLY A 12 -6.68 17.54 -2.71
N GLY A 13 -5.62 16.73 -2.76
CA GLY A 13 -4.30 17.14 -2.22
C GLY A 13 -4.18 17.20 -0.69
N VAL A 14 -5.10 16.58 0.05
CA VAL A 14 -5.11 16.55 1.53
C VAL A 14 -4.56 15.24 2.12
N SER A 15 -3.64 14.59 1.41
CA SER A 15 -2.91 13.38 1.87
C SER A 15 -3.73 12.10 2.08
N LYS A 16 -5.00 11.99 1.64
CA LYS A 16 -5.80 10.75 1.82
C LYS A 16 -5.10 9.49 1.32
N THR A 17 -4.65 9.50 0.07
CA THR A 17 -3.97 8.37 -0.57
C THR A 17 -2.67 8.02 0.14
N THR A 18 -1.83 9.03 0.41
CA THR A 18 -0.56 8.88 1.10
C THR A 18 -0.74 8.32 2.51
N THR A 19 -1.73 8.81 3.24
CA THR A 19 -2.06 8.33 4.58
C THR A 19 -2.60 6.90 4.54
N SER A 20 -3.48 6.55 3.57
CA SER A 20 -3.96 5.17 3.40
C SER A 20 -2.81 4.20 3.16
N TYR A 21 -1.87 4.58 2.29
CA TYR A 21 -0.70 3.76 1.99
C TYR A 21 0.21 3.56 3.22
N ASN A 22 0.61 4.64 3.90
CA ASN A 22 1.48 4.59 5.07
C ASN A 22 0.85 3.84 6.25
N LEU A 23 -0.45 4.04 6.47
CA LEU A 23 -1.18 3.33 7.51
C LEU A 23 -1.23 1.83 7.21
N GLY A 24 -1.48 1.45 5.95
CA GLY A 24 -1.47 0.06 5.52
C GLY A 24 -0.10 -0.59 5.68
N TRP A 25 0.95 0.11 5.27
CA TRP A 25 2.35 -0.29 5.44
C TRP A 25 2.65 -0.57 6.92
N MET A 26 2.43 0.41 7.80
CA MET A 26 2.73 0.29 9.24
C MET A 26 1.94 -0.85 9.89
N LEU A 27 0.64 -0.99 9.59
CA LEU A 27 -0.18 -2.07 10.13
C LEU A 27 0.32 -3.44 9.67
N ALA A 28 0.73 -3.57 8.40
CA ALA A 28 1.33 -4.80 7.88
C ALA A 28 2.68 -5.12 8.54
N SER A 29 3.53 -4.11 8.76
CA SER A 29 4.81 -4.26 9.47
C SER A 29 4.62 -4.69 10.94
N LEU A 30 3.50 -4.32 11.57
CA LEU A 30 3.07 -4.81 12.89
C LEU A 30 2.44 -6.23 12.85
N GLY A 31 2.56 -6.94 11.73
CA GLY A 31 2.07 -8.31 11.55
C GLY A 31 0.56 -8.42 11.37
N LYS A 32 -0.16 -7.32 11.09
CA LYS A 32 -1.60 -7.37 10.81
C LYS A 32 -1.85 -7.76 9.36
N LYS A 33 -2.93 -8.52 9.13
CA LYS A 33 -3.46 -8.72 7.78
C LYS A 33 -4.22 -7.47 7.35
N VAL A 34 -3.74 -6.80 6.31
CA VAL A 34 -4.28 -5.53 5.82
C VAL A 34 -4.77 -5.69 4.39
N LEU A 35 -5.95 -5.13 4.10
CA LEU A 35 -6.47 -4.96 2.75
C LEU A 35 -6.59 -3.46 2.47
N LEU A 36 -5.84 -2.97 1.48
CA LEU A 36 -5.99 -1.62 0.96
C LEU A 36 -7.02 -1.64 -0.18
N VAL A 37 -7.96 -0.69 -0.16
CA VAL A 37 -9.00 -0.53 -1.18
C VAL A 37 -8.89 0.86 -1.76
N ASP A 38 -8.75 0.95 -3.08
CA ASP A 38 -8.77 2.20 -3.82
C ASP A 38 -10.18 2.45 -4.35
N ALA A 39 -10.81 3.52 -3.86
CA ALA A 39 -12.16 3.92 -4.25
C ALA A 39 -12.16 5.33 -4.87
N ASP A 40 -10.99 5.82 -5.30
CA ASP A 40 -10.84 7.08 -6.00
C ASP A 40 -10.72 6.80 -7.51
N PRO A 41 -11.55 7.41 -8.38
CA PRO A 41 -11.44 7.26 -9.84
C PRO A 41 -10.06 7.61 -10.41
N GLN A 42 -9.26 8.41 -9.70
CA GLN A 42 -7.89 8.74 -10.11
C GLN A 42 -6.90 7.57 -9.91
N CYS A 43 -7.27 6.53 -9.17
CA CYS A 43 -6.48 5.32 -8.96
C CYS A 43 -5.06 5.58 -8.40
N ASN A 44 -4.89 6.66 -7.63
CA ASN A 44 -3.58 7.08 -7.13
C ASN A 44 -2.99 6.06 -6.13
N LEU A 45 -3.82 5.39 -5.32
CA LEU A 45 -3.34 4.39 -4.36
C LEU A 45 -2.83 3.15 -5.11
N SER A 46 -3.61 2.67 -6.07
CA SER A 46 -3.27 1.53 -6.92
C SER A 46 -1.96 1.77 -7.67
N SER A 47 -1.81 2.97 -8.26
CA SER A 47 -0.62 3.37 -9.00
C SER A 47 0.63 3.41 -8.12
N LEU A 48 0.53 3.97 -6.92
CA LEU A 48 1.64 4.03 -5.95
C LEU A 48 2.15 2.63 -5.58
N ILE A 49 1.21 1.71 -5.29
CA ILE A 49 1.54 0.33 -4.95
C ILE A 49 2.18 -0.36 -6.16
N PHE A 50 1.61 -0.25 -7.35
CA PHE A 50 2.10 -0.96 -8.53
C PHE A 50 3.49 -0.49 -8.99
N LEU A 51 3.74 0.82 -8.98
CA LEU A 51 5.05 1.36 -9.36
C LEU A 51 6.15 0.99 -8.37
N LYS A 52 5.87 1.04 -7.06
CA LYS A 52 6.82 0.58 -6.04
C LYS A 52 7.08 -0.92 -6.13
N ASN A 53 6.08 -1.74 -6.47
CA ASN A 53 6.24 -3.16 -6.75
C ASN A 53 7.21 -3.40 -7.92
N ILE A 54 7.00 -2.73 -9.07
CA ILE A 54 7.87 -2.93 -10.25
C ILE A 54 9.32 -2.57 -9.95
N ILE A 55 9.57 -1.41 -9.32
CA ILE A 55 10.93 -0.97 -8.99
C ILE A 55 11.58 -1.93 -8.00
N TRP A 56 10.83 -2.43 -7.02
CA TRP A 56 11.34 -3.38 -6.04
C TRP A 56 11.63 -4.75 -6.65
N THR A 57 10.72 -5.29 -7.46
CA THR A 57 10.90 -6.57 -8.17
C THR A 57 11.99 -6.48 -9.24
N ALA A 58 12.13 -5.34 -9.93
CA ALA A 58 13.25 -5.12 -10.85
C ALA A 58 14.60 -5.08 -10.12
N ARG A 59 14.62 -4.60 -8.87
CA ARG A 59 15.79 -4.64 -7.99
C ARG A 59 16.06 -6.02 -7.39
N HIS A 60 15.03 -6.85 -7.22
CA HIS A 60 15.13 -8.19 -6.64
C HIS A 60 14.50 -9.22 -7.57
N SER A 61 15.31 -9.75 -8.48
CA SER A 61 14.89 -10.75 -9.47
C SER A 61 14.13 -11.91 -8.83
N SER A 62 12.93 -12.19 -9.37
CA SER A 62 12.16 -13.44 -9.24
C SER A 62 11.29 -13.60 -7.98
N LYS A 63 10.26 -12.76 -7.77
CA LYS A 63 9.12 -13.12 -6.90
C LYS A 63 7.77 -12.74 -7.55
N ILE A 64 6.90 -13.73 -7.73
CA ILE A 64 5.55 -13.64 -8.31
C ILE A 64 4.63 -12.77 -7.44
N LEU A 65 3.68 -12.07 -8.08
CA LEU A 65 2.70 -11.11 -7.55
C LEU A 65 2.11 -11.42 -6.15
N LYS A 66 1.95 -12.71 -5.82
CA LYS A 66 1.33 -13.17 -4.57
C LYS A 66 2.24 -13.05 -3.34
N THR A 67 3.56 -13.02 -3.54
CA THR A 67 4.56 -12.91 -2.46
C THR A 67 4.86 -11.45 -2.10
N VAL A 68 4.48 -10.49 -2.96
CA VAL A 68 5.08 -9.16 -2.93
C VAL A 68 4.49 -8.24 -1.86
N LEU A 69 3.21 -8.37 -1.48
CA LEU A 69 2.64 -7.53 -0.40
C LEU A 69 3.18 -7.89 0.99
N GLU A 70 3.47 -9.17 1.26
CA GLU A 70 4.11 -9.58 2.52
C GLU A 70 5.61 -9.26 2.54
N SER A 71 6.31 -9.35 1.40
CA SER A 71 7.74 -8.99 1.27
C SER A 71 7.96 -7.47 1.27
N LEU A 72 7.14 -6.68 0.57
CA LEU A 72 7.27 -5.22 0.44
C LEU A 72 7.29 -4.52 1.79
N PHE A 73 6.43 -4.93 2.71
CA PHE A 73 6.26 -4.25 4.00
C PHE A 73 7.18 -4.77 5.11
N LYS A 74 7.79 -5.94 4.91
CA LYS A 74 8.77 -6.51 5.84
C LYS A 74 10.22 -6.24 5.45
N GLU A 75 10.52 -6.19 4.14
CA GLU A 75 11.89 -6.01 3.63
C GLU A 75 12.21 -4.56 3.23
N ASN A 76 11.23 -3.65 3.24
CA ASN A 76 11.45 -2.23 2.97
C ASN A 76 11.21 -1.39 4.24
N PRO A 77 12.27 -0.85 4.89
CA PRO A 77 12.15 -0.11 6.15
C PRO A 77 11.56 1.30 5.98
N ASP A 78 11.40 1.79 4.74
CA ASP A 78 10.80 3.09 4.44
C ASP A 78 9.48 2.96 3.66
N PRO A 79 8.47 3.78 3.98
CA PRO A 79 7.23 3.86 3.22
C PRO A 79 7.42 4.18 1.73
#